data_AF-A0A8T2NUG2-F1
#
_entry.id   AF-A0A8T2NUG2-F1
#
_cell.length_a   1.000
_cell.length_b   1.000
_cell.length_c   1.000
_cell.angle_alpha   90.00
_cell.angle_beta   90.00
_cell.angle_gamma   90.00
#
_symmetry.space_group_name_H-M   'P 1'
#
loop_
_entity.id
_entity.type
_entity.pdbx_description
1 polymer ?
#
loop_
_entity_poly.entity_id
_entity_poly.type
_entity_poly.pdbx_seq_one_letter_code
_entity_poly.pdbx_strand_id
1 'polypeptide(L)'
;MMEDHLSKMSRVPSSSPGESPGSSGTDDSRGAKSPAPGKALSPALLCKVCGDTSSGKHYGIYACNGCSGFFKRSVRRRLIYRCQAGTGMCPVDKAHRNQCQACRLKKCLQAGMNKDAVQNERQPRSTAQVRLDTMDVDTEKEHLATTREPTSSSSSSSSTCSNIDVTSNEPERASSEYHMSLYPSNSPENVYETSARLLFMSVKWAKNLPVFSNLPFRDQVILLEEAWSELFLLCAIQWSLPLESCPLLSLPDLSPTLQGKTSFSGVDLRVLQEIFSRFKALTVDPTEFACLKAIVLFKPETRGLKDPEQVENLQDQSQVMLGQHIRTHYSSQPARFGKLLLLLPSLRFVGSERIELLFFHRTIGNTPMEKLLCDMFKN
;
A
#
# COMPACT_ATOMS: atom_id res chain seq x y z
N MET A 1 16.01 43.34 23.84
CA MET A 1 16.24 44.78 23.69
C MET A 1 15.63 45.20 22.37
N MET A 2 14.59 46.06 22.46
CA MET A 2 14.05 47.03 21.49
C MET A 2 13.69 46.54 20.07
N GLU A 3 12.41 46.49 19.67
CA GLU A 3 11.53 47.63 19.23
C GLU A 3 11.99 48.21 17.87
N ASP A 4 11.19 48.57 16.86
CA ASP A 4 9.74 48.55 16.58
C ASP A 4 9.56 49.01 15.10
N HIS A 5 8.30 49.06 14.63
CA HIS A 5 7.75 49.90 13.55
C HIS A 5 7.88 49.41 12.08
N LEU A 6 6.85 49.47 11.21
CA LEU A 6 5.64 50.31 11.18
C LEU A 6 4.55 49.71 10.25
N SER A 7 3.27 49.89 10.62
CA SER A 7 2.06 49.62 9.81
C SER A 7 1.66 50.78 8.88
N LYS A 8 0.86 50.50 7.83
CA LYS A 8 -0.27 51.32 7.25
C LYS A 8 -0.75 50.65 5.94
N MET A 9 -1.95 50.06 5.84
CA MET A 9 -3.33 50.58 5.66
C MET A 9 -3.68 51.28 4.32
N SER A 10 -4.85 50.88 3.77
CA SER A 10 -5.75 51.54 2.78
C SER A 10 -5.35 51.42 1.29
N ARG A 11 -6.24 51.29 0.29
CA ARG A 11 -7.68 51.60 0.14
C ARG A 11 -8.21 50.96 -1.17
N VAL A 12 -9.50 50.65 -1.19
CA VAL A 12 -10.34 50.33 -2.37
C VAL A 12 -10.56 51.59 -3.22
N PRO A 13 -10.89 51.47 -4.52
CA PRO A 13 -12.17 52.02 -4.95
C PRO A 13 -12.94 51.14 -5.94
N SER A 14 -14.26 51.23 -5.81
CA SER A 14 -15.34 50.73 -6.67
C SER A 14 -15.75 51.79 -7.70
N SER A 15 -16.08 51.38 -8.93
CA SER A 15 -16.94 52.16 -9.84
C SER A 15 -17.47 51.31 -11.01
N SER A 16 -18.79 51.12 -11.06
CA SER A 16 -19.60 51.07 -12.30
C SER A 16 -20.15 52.50 -12.52
N PRO A 17 -20.62 52.94 -13.71
CA PRO A 17 -21.78 52.39 -14.45
C PRO A 17 -21.71 52.56 -16.00
N GLY A 18 -22.76 52.14 -16.74
CA GLY A 18 -22.99 52.62 -18.12
C GLY A 18 -23.83 51.70 -19.01
N GLU A 19 -24.94 52.25 -19.53
CA GLU A 19 -26.04 51.63 -20.26
C GLU A 19 -25.80 51.40 -21.79
N SER A 20 -26.72 50.62 -22.39
CA SER A 20 -27.07 50.30 -23.81
C SER A 20 -27.16 51.53 -24.77
N PRO A 21 -27.50 51.46 -26.10
CA PRO A 21 -28.19 50.40 -26.88
C PRO A 21 -27.76 50.20 -28.36
N GLY A 22 -28.38 49.26 -29.09
CA GLY A 22 -28.29 49.20 -30.57
C GLY A 22 -28.81 47.92 -31.23
N SER A 23 -29.83 48.05 -32.06
CA SER A 23 -30.67 47.03 -32.72
C SER A 23 -30.30 46.71 -34.17
N SER A 24 -30.64 45.49 -34.63
CA SER A 24 -31.08 45.05 -35.99
C SER A 24 -30.52 43.65 -36.27
N GLY A 25 -31.23 42.57 -36.61
CA GLY A 25 -32.52 42.40 -37.26
C GLY A 25 -32.29 41.71 -38.62
N THR A 26 -32.58 40.40 -38.73
CA THR A 26 -33.18 39.75 -39.92
C THR A 26 -33.53 38.29 -39.61
N ASP A 27 -34.79 37.97 -39.88
CA ASP A 27 -35.41 36.65 -39.99
C ASP A 27 -34.69 35.71 -40.97
N ASP A 28 -34.73 34.40 -40.69
CA ASP A 28 -35.35 33.49 -41.66
C ASP A 28 -35.98 32.27 -40.98
N SER A 29 -37.20 31.97 -41.41
CA SER A 29 -38.11 31.00 -40.84
C SER A 29 -38.01 29.66 -41.58
N ARG A 30 -38.17 28.54 -40.86
CA ARG A 30 -38.99 27.37 -41.28
C ARG A 30 -38.95 26.24 -40.25
N GLY A 31 -40.13 25.76 -39.86
CA GLY A 31 -40.33 24.38 -39.40
C GLY A 31 -40.83 24.17 -37.98
N ALA A 32 -42.01 24.70 -37.65
CA ALA A 32 -42.72 24.41 -36.41
C ALA A 32 -43.25 22.96 -36.36
N LYS A 33 -43.04 22.30 -35.22
CA LYS A 33 -43.96 21.31 -34.64
C LYS A 33 -44.22 21.72 -33.19
N SER A 34 -45.43 22.20 -32.91
CA SER A 34 -45.86 22.63 -31.58
C SER A 34 -45.95 21.44 -30.60
N PRO A 35 -45.56 21.61 -29.32
CA PRO A 35 -45.79 20.62 -28.27
C PRO A 35 -47.12 20.84 -27.54
N ALA A 36 -47.63 19.76 -26.94
CA ALA A 36 -48.83 19.72 -26.12
C ALA A 36 -48.75 20.65 -24.88
N PRO A 37 -49.89 21.15 -24.36
CA PRO A 37 -49.90 22.14 -23.29
C PRO A 37 -49.75 21.48 -21.92
N GLY A 38 -48.97 22.11 -21.03
CA GLY A 38 -49.08 21.87 -19.60
C GLY A 38 -47.78 21.56 -18.88
N LYS A 39 -46.97 22.60 -18.66
CA LYS A 39 -46.36 22.94 -17.36
C LYS A 39 -45.52 24.19 -17.58
N ALA A 40 -45.82 25.25 -16.84
CA ALA A 40 -44.96 26.44 -16.77
C ALA A 40 -43.52 25.98 -16.52
N LEU A 41 -42.62 26.21 -17.49
CA LEU A 41 -41.21 25.87 -17.35
C LEU A 41 -40.64 26.77 -16.24
N SER A 42 -40.40 26.19 -15.07
CA SER A 42 -39.42 26.74 -14.16
C SER A 42 -38.09 26.89 -14.93
N PRO A 43 -37.30 27.95 -14.70
CA PRO A 43 -36.02 28.11 -15.38
C PRO A 43 -35.20 26.84 -15.16
N ALA A 44 -34.90 26.10 -16.24
CA ALA A 44 -34.15 24.86 -16.14
C ALA A 44 -32.80 25.19 -15.49
N LEU A 45 -32.61 24.74 -14.25
CA LEU A 45 -31.39 25.02 -13.50
C LEU A 45 -30.23 24.36 -14.23
N LEU A 46 -29.19 25.13 -14.54
CA LEU A 46 -28.04 24.65 -15.32
C LEU A 46 -26.88 24.25 -14.40
N CYS A 47 -26.17 23.19 -14.80
CA CYS A 47 -24.96 22.72 -14.16
C CYS A 47 -23.86 23.78 -14.28
N LYS A 48 -23.37 24.29 -13.14
CA LYS A 48 -22.33 25.32 -13.09
C LYS A 48 -20.97 24.87 -13.65
N VAL A 49 -20.78 23.57 -13.88
CA VAL A 49 -19.54 23.00 -14.45
C VAL A 49 -19.58 22.90 -15.97
N CYS A 50 -20.63 22.30 -16.55
CA CYS A 50 -20.67 21.98 -17.98
C CYS A 50 -21.90 22.54 -18.73
N GLY A 51 -22.78 23.28 -18.06
CA GLY A 51 -23.96 23.90 -18.68
C GLY A 51 -25.12 22.94 -18.99
N ASP A 52 -24.96 21.63 -18.77
CA ASP A 52 -26.05 20.65 -18.92
C ASP A 52 -27.15 20.83 -17.86
N THR A 53 -28.32 20.24 -18.07
CA THR A 53 -29.44 20.34 -17.11
C THR A 53 -29.03 19.80 -15.74
N SER A 54 -29.20 20.62 -14.70
CA SER A 54 -28.90 20.26 -13.32
C SER A 54 -30.01 19.38 -12.76
N SER A 55 -29.62 18.35 -12.01
CA SER A 55 -30.55 17.53 -11.23
C SER A 55 -30.76 18.05 -9.81
N GLY A 56 -30.24 19.25 -9.49
CA GLY A 56 -30.27 19.85 -8.16
C GLY A 56 -28.88 20.16 -7.60
N LYS A 57 -28.81 20.43 -6.30
CA LYS A 57 -27.55 20.71 -5.60
C LYS A 57 -26.80 19.42 -5.28
N HIS A 58 -25.55 19.32 -5.75
CA HIS A 58 -24.62 18.24 -5.44
C HIS A 58 -23.33 18.84 -4.91
N TYR A 59 -22.90 18.39 -3.72
CA TYR A 59 -21.67 18.86 -3.07
C TYR A 59 -21.58 20.40 -2.98
N GLY A 60 -22.70 21.07 -2.71
CA GLY A 60 -22.75 22.52 -2.49
C GLY A 60 -23.19 23.36 -3.69
N ILE A 61 -23.24 22.82 -4.92
CA ILE A 61 -23.57 23.61 -6.13
C ILE A 61 -24.58 22.92 -7.03
N TYR A 62 -25.24 23.69 -7.92
CA TYR A 62 -26.08 23.11 -8.97
C TYR A 62 -25.22 22.38 -10.01
N ALA A 63 -25.39 21.07 -10.09
CA ALA A 63 -24.65 20.21 -11.00
C ALA A 63 -25.57 19.18 -11.68
N CYS A 64 -25.14 18.65 -12.81
CA CYS A 64 -25.76 17.50 -13.45
C CYS A 64 -25.25 16.19 -12.84
N ASN A 65 -25.98 15.10 -13.06
CA ASN A 65 -25.59 13.76 -12.58
C ASN A 65 -24.18 13.36 -13.05
N GLY A 66 -23.81 13.75 -14.28
CA GLY A 66 -22.49 13.45 -14.84
C GLY A 66 -21.34 14.11 -14.07
N CYS A 67 -21.44 15.40 -13.76
CA CYS A 67 -20.40 16.11 -13.00
C CYS A 67 -20.41 15.74 -11.51
N SER A 68 -21.59 15.51 -10.92
CA SER A 68 -21.71 15.01 -9.55
C SER A 68 -21.02 13.64 -9.38
N GLY A 69 -21.34 12.68 -10.26
CA GLY A 69 -20.71 11.36 -10.23
C GLY A 69 -19.22 11.38 -10.54
N PHE A 70 -18.79 12.22 -11.48
CA PHE A 70 -17.36 12.44 -11.76
C PHE A 70 -16.63 12.95 -10.52
N PHE A 71 -17.09 14.05 -9.92
CA PHE A 71 -16.48 14.65 -8.73
C PHE A 71 -16.42 13.67 -7.56
N LYS A 72 -17.52 12.94 -7.30
CA LYS A 72 -17.59 11.88 -6.28
C LYS A 72 -16.47 10.85 -6.44
N ARG A 73 -16.28 10.33 -7.66
CA ARG A 73 -15.27 9.29 -7.96
C ARG A 73 -13.87 9.85 -7.84
N SER A 74 -13.62 11.05 -8.37
CA SER A 74 -12.31 11.70 -8.33
C SER A 74 -11.87 11.99 -6.90
N VAL A 75 -12.76 12.51 -6.05
CA VAL A 75 -12.45 12.80 -4.63
C VAL A 75 -12.29 11.51 -3.82
N ARG A 76 -13.21 10.54 -3.95
CA ARG A 76 -13.12 9.26 -3.20
C ARG A 76 -11.82 8.51 -3.45
N ARG A 77 -11.41 8.42 -4.71
CA ARG A 77 -10.22 7.68 -5.14
C ARG A 77 -8.95 8.54 -5.16
N ARG A 78 -9.01 9.78 -4.65
CA ARG A 78 -7.91 10.76 -4.65
C ARG A 78 -7.19 10.83 -6.02
N LEU A 79 -7.96 10.84 -7.11
CA LEU A 79 -7.40 10.77 -8.45
C LEU A 79 -6.72 12.08 -8.84
N ILE A 80 -5.47 11.97 -9.27
CA ILE A 80 -4.69 13.08 -9.82
C ILE A 80 -4.71 12.97 -11.34
N TYR A 81 -5.33 13.95 -12.01
CA TYR A 81 -5.36 14.00 -13.47
C TYR A 81 -4.34 15.01 -14.00
N ARG A 82 -3.72 14.69 -15.13
CA ARG A 82 -2.85 15.62 -15.88
C ARG A 82 -3.54 16.08 -17.16
N CYS A 83 -3.44 17.37 -17.47
CA CYS A 83 -3.96 17.92 -18.72
C CYS A 83 -2.99 17.61 -19.86
N GLN A 84 -3.41 16.79 -20.82
CA GLN A 84 -2.56 16.40 -21.96
C GLN A 84 -2.24 17.58 -22.89
N ALA A 85 -3.12 18.59 -22.95
CA ALA A 85 -2.85 19.82 -23.71
C ALA A 85 -1.86 20.76 -23.01
N GLY A 86 -1.47 20.50 -21.75
CA GLY A 86 -0.55 21.34 -20.96
C GLY A 86 -1.11 22.69 -20.50
N THR A 87 -2.13 23.24 -21.17
CA THR A 87 -2.67 24.59 -20.88
C THR A 87 -3.51 24.66 -19.61
N GLY A 88 -4.09 23.54 -19.16
CA GLY A 88 -4.99 23.51 -18.01
C GLY A 88 -6.28 24.33 -18.18
N MET A 89 -6.65 24.62 -19.44
CA MET A 89 -7.78 25.49 -19.83
C MET A 89 -8.68 24.84 -20.91
N CYS A 90 -8.72 23.50 -20.99
CA CYS A 90 -9.59 22.81 -21.95
C CYS A 90 -11.07 23.18 -21.70
N PRO A 91 -11.88 23.37 -22.77
CA PRO A 91 -13.30 23.69 -22.63
C PRO A 91 -14.05 22.54 -21.93
N VAL A 92 -14.97 22.92 -21.03
CA VAL A 92 -15.81 21.98 -20.29
C VAL A 92 -17.26 22.40 -20.48
N ASP A 93 -17.89 21.82 -21.50
CA ASP A 93 -19.30 21.97 -21.86
C ASP A 93 -20.00 20.59 -21.90
N LYS A 94 -21.29 20.53 -22.27
CA LYS A 94 -22.06 19.28 -22.28
C LYS A 94 -21.46 18.20 -23.19
N ALA A 95 -20.95 18.58 -24.36
CA ALA A 95 -20.42 17.66 -25.37
C ALA A 95 -18.97 17.26 -25.05
N HIS A 96 -18.17 18.19 -24.53
CA HIS A 96 -16.71 18.05 -24.45
C HIS A 96 -16.19 17.85 -23.02
N ARG A 97 -17.05 17.83 -22.00
CA ARG A 97 -16.65 17.60 -20.59
C ARG A 97 -15.87 16.30 -20.34
N ASN A 98 -15.86 15.33 -21.25
CA ASN A 98 -15.12 14.08 -21.10
C ASN A 98 -13.72 14.11 -21.75
N GLN A 99 -13.37 15.16 -22.51
CA GLN A 99 -12.09 15.23 -23.23
C GLN A 99 -10.89 15.45 -22.30
N CYS A 100 -11.07 16.20 -21.22
CA CYS A 100 -10.00 16.46 -20.26
C CYS A 100 -10.50 16.36 -18.81
N GLN A 101 -10.15 15.26 -18.15
CA GLN A 101 -10.53 15.01 -16.77
C GLN A 101 -9.88 16.02 -15.81
N ALA A 102 -8.64 16.44 -16.08
CA ALA A 102 -7.94 17.44 -15.28
C ALA A 102 -8.66 18.78 -15.26
N CYS A 103 -9.00 19.33 -16.44
CA CYS A 103 -9.71 20.60 -16.54
C CYS A 103 -11.14 20.50 -16.00
N ARG A 104 -11.81 19.35 -16.18
CA ARG A 104 -13.13 19.12 -15.59
C ARG A 104 -13.09 19.12 -14.06
N LEU A 105 -12.14 18.42 -13.44
CA LEU A 105 -12.01 18.37 -11.98
C LEU A 105 -11.64 19.75 -11.41
N LYS A 106 -10.69 20.44 -12.06
CA LYS A 106 -10.33 21.83 -11.74
C LYS A 106 -11.57 22.73 -11.77
N LYS A 107 -12.40 22.64 -12.81
CA LYS A 107 -13.64 23.43 -12.93
C LYS A 107 -14.69 23.06 -11.88
N CYS A 108 -14.81 21.78 -11.49
CA CYS A 108 -15.68 21.38 -10.38
C CYS A 108 -15.30 22.09 -9.07
N LEU A 109 -14.00 22.12 -8.73
CA LEU A 109 -13.48 22.77 -7.54
C LEU A 109 -13.65 24.29 -7.61
N GLN A 110 -13.29 24.91 -8.74
CA GLN A 110 -13.45 26.36 -8.96
C GLN A 110 -14.92 26.80 -8.92
N ALA A 111 -15.85 25.96 -9.39
CA ALA A 111 -17.28 26.22 -9.32
C ALA A 111 -17.83 26.10 -7.89
N GLY A 112 -17.05 25.57 -6.93
CA GLY A 112 -17.42 25.48 -5.51
C GLY A 112 -17.89 24.10 -5.05
N MET A 113 -17.61 23.01 -5.77
CA MET A 113 -17.91 21.67 -5.26
C MET A 113 -17.06 21.36 -4.01
N ASN A 114 -17.73 21.07 -2.90
CA ASN A 114 -17.11 20.78 -1.62
C ASN A 114 -16.62 19.32 -1.57
N LYS A 115 -15.29 19.14 -1.52
CA LYS A 115 -14.64 17.82 -1.40
C LYS A 115 -14.97 17.13 -0.07
N ASP A 116 -15.16 17.88 1.01
CA ASP A 116 -15.40 17.36 2.36
C ASP A 116 -16.84 16.84 2.52
N ALA A 117 -17.76 17.25 1.64
CA ALA A 117 -19.11 16.71 1.57
C ALA A 117 -19.17 15.29 0.96
N VAL A 118 -18.06 14.80 0.40
CA VAL A 118 -17.96 13.46 -0.18
C VAL A 118 -17.72 12.44 0.94
N GLN A 119 -18.80 11.97 1.56
CA GLN A 119 -18.74 10.91 2.59
C GLN A 119 -18.04 9.64 2.07
N ASN A 120 -17.33 8.91 2.93
CA ASN A 120 -16.78 7.58 2.64
C ASN A 120 -17.88 6.58 2.23
N GLU A 121 -17.48 5.48 1.58
CA GLU A 121 -18.38 4.39 1.15
C GLU A 121 -19.38 4.05 2.27
N ARG A 122 -20.68 4.07 1.96
CA ARG A 122 -21.67 3.39 2.80
C ARG A 122 -21.55 1.90 2.50
N GLN A 123 -21.61 1.03 3.51
CA GLN A 123 -21.73 -0.41 3.27
C GLN A 123 -22.79 -0.67 2.19
N PRO A 124 -22.56 -1.62 1.26
CA PRO A 124 -23.60 -2.05 0.35
C PRO A 124 -24.84 -2.43 1.16
N ARG A 125 -26.00 -1.82 0.86
CA ARG A 125 -27.28 -2.39 1.27
C ARG A 125 -27.48 -3.66 0.45
N SER A 126 -26.99 -4.77 0.99
CA SER A 126 -27.11 -6.11 0.41
C SER A 126 -28.58 -6.53 0.37
N THR A 127 -29.11 -6.74 -0.84
CA THR A 127 -30.26 -7.64 -1.08
C THR A 127 -29.99 -8.61 -2.24
N ALA A 128 -28.73 -8.82 -2.61
CA ALA A 128 -28.34 -9.85 -3.58
C ALA A 128 -27.25 -10.72 -2.96
N GLN A 129 -27.65 -11.60 -2.03
CA GLN A 129 -26.87 -12.78 -1.69
C GLN A 129 -26.97 -13.75 -2.87
N VAL A 130 -25.94 -13.79 -3.71
CA VAL A 130 -25.71 -14.95 -4.58
C VAL A 130 -25.04 -15.99 -3.68
N ARG A 131 -25.82 -17.00 -3.28
CA ARG A 131 -25.29 -18.27 -2.76
C ARG A 131 -24.48 -18.92 -3.90
N LEU A 132 -23.21 -19.19 -3.66
CA LEU A 132 -22.46 -20.17 -4.45
C LEU A 132 -22.43 -21.44 -3.60
N ASP A 133 -23.31 -22.38 -3.97
CA ASP A 133 -23.34 -23.72 -3.42
C ASP A 133 -22.09 -24.51 -3.86
N THR A 134 -21.64 -25.33 -2.92
CA THR A 134 -20.65 -26.40 -2.99
C THR A 134 -20.81 -27.25 -4.26
N MET A 135 -19.71 -27.56 -4.96
CA MET A 135 -19.67 -28.72 -5.85
C MET A 135 -18.43 -29.57 -5.58
N ASP A 136 -18.75 -30.83 -5.27
CA ASP A 136 -17.92 -32.01 -5.09
C ASP A 136 -17.23 -32.41 -6.41
N VAL A 137 -16.13 -33.15 -6.28
CA VAL A 137 -15.31 -33.64 -7.39
C VAL A 137 -15.89 -34.97 -7.87
N ASP A 138 -16.17 -35.12 -9.17
CA ASP A 138 -16.12 -36.46 -9.77
C ASP A 138 -15.83 -36.49 -11.27
N THR A 139 -15.32 -37.64 -11.70
CA THR A 139 -14.50 -37.87 -12.89
C THR A 139 -15.29 -38.47 -14.07
N GLU A 140 -14.79 -38.22 -15.30
CA GLU A 140 -14.94 -39.00 -16.56
C GLU A 140 -16.07 -38.69 -17.59
N LYS A 141 -15.57 -38.62 -18.86
CA LYS A 141 -16.16 -38.95 -20.18
C LYS A 141 -16.80 -37.88 -21.11
N GLU A 142 -15.98 -37.55 -22.13
CA GLU A 142 -16.20 -37.76 -23.58
C GLU A 142 -17.03 -36.81 -24.50
N HIS A 143 -16.35 -36.48 -25.62
CA HIS A 143 -16.81 -36.23 -27.01
C HIS A 143 -17.29 -34.83 -27.51
N LEU A 144 -16.35 -34.15 -28.19
CA LEU A 144 -16.32 -33.68 -29.60
C LEU A 144 -17.40 -32.75 -30.23
N ALA A 145 -16.85 -31.65 -30.80
CA ALA A 145 -17.09 -31.06 -32.14
C ALA A 145 -18.05 -29.86 -32.37
N THR A 146 -17.39 -28.73 -32.71
CA THR A 146 -17.68 -27.73 -33.77
C THR A 146 -18.93 -26.84 -33.76
N THR A 147 -18.73 -25.51 -33.74
CA THR A 147 -18.92 -24.62 -34.91
C THR A 147 -18.42 -23.17 -34.63
N ARG A 148 -18.11 -22.46 -35.73
CA ARG A 148 -17.32 -21.22 -35.85
C ARG A 148 -18.14 -19.91 -35.72
N GLU A 149 -17.57 -18.91 -35.02
CA GLU A 149 -17.36 -17.46 -35.35
C GLU A 149 -18.54 -16.51 -35.70
N PRO A 150 -18.43 -15.14 -35.66
CA PRO A 150 -17.32 -14.24 -35.27
C PRO A 150 -17.68 -12.96 -34.43
N THR A 151 -16.63 -12.17 -34.11
CA THR A 151 -16.55 -10.70 -33.88
C THR A 151 -17.23 -10.00 -32.68
N SER A 152 -16.42 -9.47 -31.75
CA SER A 152 -16.05 -8.04 -31.70
C SER A 152 -15.42 -7.62 -30.37
N SER A 153 -14.41 -6.77 -30.49
CA SER A 153 -13.55 -6.17 -29.49
C SER A 153 -14.27 -5.42 -28.37
N SER A 154 -13.93 -5.74 -27.12
CA SER A 154 -13.93 -4.75 -26.03
C SER A 154 -12.80 -5.05 -25.05
N SER A 155 -11.67 -4.37 -25.28
CA SER A 155 -10.56 -4.23 -24.37
C SER A 155 -11.00 -3.50 -23.11
N SER A 156 -11.47 -4.25 -22.12
CA SER A 156 -11.56 -3.80 -20.74
C SER A 156 -10.14 -3.64 -20.19
N SER A 157 -9.65 -2.39 -20.21
CA SER A 157 -8.47 -1.95 -19.47
C SER A 157 -8.79 -2.03 -17.98
N SER A 158 -8.61 -3.22 -17.42
CA SER A 158 -8.39 -3.42 -15.99
C SER A 158 -7.18 -2.56 -15.61
N SER A 159 -7.44 -1.56 -14.77
CA SER A 159 -6.38 -0.87 -14.05
C SER A 159 -5.66 -1.94 -13.23
N THR A 160 -4.48 -2.35 -13.68
CA THR A 160 -3.54 -3.08 -12.86
C THR A 160 -3.12 -2.13 -11.74
N CYS A 161 -3.83 -2.22 -10.61
CA CYS A 161 -3.15 -2.10 -9.33
C CYS A 161 -1.98 -3.07 -9.45
N SER A 162 -0.74 -2.55 -9.47
CA SER A 162 0.44 -3.39 -9.41
C SER A 162 0.33 -4.17 -8.10
N ASN A 163 -0.24 -5.37 -8.14
CA ASN A 163 -0.23 -6.28 -7.01
C ASN A 163 1.25 -6.47 -6.66
N ILE A 164 1.68 -5.96 -5.51
CA ILE A 164 3.01 -6.27 -5.02
C ILE A 164 2.99 -7.75 -4.70
N ASP A 165 3.69 -8.53 -5.50
CA ASP A 165 3.93 -9.91 -5.14
C ASP A 165 5.17 -9.99 -4.25
N VAL A 166 4.95 -9.92 -2.93
CA VAL A 166 6.00 -10.19 -1.93
C VAL A 166 6.16 -11.69 -1.64
N THR A 167 5.32 -12.54 -2.24
CA THR A 167 5.30 -14.00 -2.06
C THR A 167 6.13 -14.74 -3.11
N SER A 168 6.37 -14.12 -4.27
CA SER A 168 7.02 -14.65 -5.47
C SER A 168 8.43 -15.23 -5.27
N ASN A 169 9.12 -14.87 -4.20
CA ASN A 169 10.49 -15.31 -3.91
C ASN A 169 10.63 -16.11 -2.61
N GLU A 170 9.52 -16.48 -1.96
CA GLU A 170 9.61 -17.42 -0.85
C GLU A 170 9.91 -18.80 -1.43
N PRO A 171 10.96 -19.51 -0.97
CA PRO A 171 11.11 -20.91 -1.34
C PRO A 171 9.83 -21.62 -0.88
N GLU A 172 9.02 -22.06 -1.84
CA GLU A 172 7.88 -22.91 -1.58
C GLU A 172 8.33 -24.03 -0.65
N ARG A 173 7.46 -24.46 0.25
CA ARG A 173 7.65 -25.67 1.06
C ARG A 173 7.54 -26.88 0.10
N ALA A 174 8.49 -26.98 -0.82
CA ALA A 174 8.52 -27.96 -1.89
C ALA A 174 8.93 -29.31 -1.30
N SER A 175 8.05 -30.28 -1.49
CA SER A 175 8.28 -31.73 -1.56
C SER A 175 9.64 -32.23 -1.08
N SER A 176 9.59 -32.90 0.07
CA SER A 176 10.44 -33.90 0.74
C SER A 176 11.83 -34.33 0.22
N GLU A 177 12.27 -34.02 -0.99
CA GLU A 177 13.55 -34.50 -1.55
C GLU A 177 14.70 -33.49 -1.39
N TYR A 178 14.43 -32.19 -1.27
CA TYR A 178 15.46 -31.16 -1.02
C TYR A 178 15.70 -30.88 0.48
N HIS A 179 14.89 -31.44 1.37
CA HIS A 179 15.01 -31.24 2.82
C HIS A 179 16.04 -32.17 3.49
N MET A 180 16.68 -33.08 2.76
CA MET A 180 17.65 -34.03 3.35
C MET A 180 19.12 -33.68 3.07
N SER A 181 19.41 -32.74 2.17
CA SER A 181 20.79 -32.41 1.76
C SER A 181 21.31 -31.06 2.29
N LEU A 182 20.50 -30.32 3.06
CA LEU A 182 20.91 -29.10 3.80
C LEU A 182 21.08 -29.32 5.31
N TYR A 183 20.86 -30.54 5.81
CA TYR A 183 21.12 -30.90 7.20
C TYR A 183 22.34 -31.83 7.28
N PRO A 184 23.50 -31.35 7.74
CA PRO A 184 24.48 -32.24 8.34
C PRO A 184 23.86 -32.85 9.61
N SER A 185 23.94 -34.18 9.66
CA SER A 185 23.78 -35.03 10.83
C SER A 185 24.19 -34.38 12.16
N ASN A 186 23.30 -34.44 13.16
CA ASN A 186 23.50 -34.32 14.63
C ASN A 186 24.92 -33.97 15.12
N SER A 187 25.38 -32.78 14.78
CA SER A 187 26.56 -32.12 15.33
C SER A 187 26.09 -30.77 15.89
N PRO A 188 26.65 -30.26 17.00
CA PRO A 188 26.41 -28.90 17.48
C PRO A 188 27.06 -27.86 16.55
N GLU A 189 26.88 -28.01 15.24
CA GLU A 189 27.26 -27.04 14.22
C GLU A 189 26.29 -25.86 14.28
N ASN A 190 26.73 -24.94 15.16
CA ASN A 190 26.57 -23.50 15.18
C ASN A 190 25.21 -22.96 14.71
N VAL A 191 24.35 -22.68 15.70
CA VAL A 191 23.29 -21.66 15.60
C VAL A 191 23.78 -20.40 14.87
N TYR A 192 25.05 -20.04 15.03
CA TYR A 192 25.72 -18.94 14.34
C TYR A 192 25.83 -19.10 12.81
N GLU A 193 26.07 -20.31 12.29
CA GLU A 193 26.12 -20.58 10.85
C GLU A 193 24.71 -20.51 10.25
N THR A 194 23.75 -21.17 10.89
CA THR A 194 22.34 -21.09 10.50
C THR A 194 21.85 -19.64 10.56
N SER A 195 22.28 -18.86 11.55
CA SER A 195 21.94 -17.44 11.66
C SER A 195 22.51 -16.63 10.49
N ALA A 196 23.77 -16.86 10.10
CA ALA A 196 24.37 -16.24 8.93
C ALA A 196 23.61 -16.58 7.63
N ARG A 197 23.21 -17.85 7.46
CA ARG A 197 22.40 -18.31 6.31
C ARG A 197 21.04 -17.62 6.28
N LEU A 198 20.35 -17.53 7.42
CA LEU A 198 19.04 -16.87 7.53
C LEU A 198 19.13 -15.36 7.27
N LEU A 199 20.19 -14.70 7.73
CA LEU A 199 20.45 -13.29 7.42
C LEU A 199 20.64 -13.12 5.90
N PHE A 200 21.48 -13.95 5.28
CA PHE A 200 21.69 -13.92 3.84
C PHE A 200 20.38 -14.14 3.06
N MET A 201 19.55 -15.11 3.50
CA MET A 201 18.22 -15.33 2.92
C MET A 201 17.32 -14.10 3.05
N SER A 202 17.37 -13.39 4.18
CA SER A 202 16.59 -12.17 4.42
C SER A 202 17.00 -11.04 3.47
N VAL A 203 18.31 -10.83 3.30
CA VAL A 203 18.86 -9.82 2.38
C VAL A 203 18.54 -10.18 0.93
N LYS A 204 18.73 -11.44 0.55
CA LYS A 204 18.44 -11.95 -0.79
C LYS A 204 16.97 -11.83 -1.15
N TRP A 205 16.07 -12.15 -0.20
CA TRP A 205 14.63 -11.96 -0.37
C TRP A 205 14.31 -10.49 -0.69
N ALA A 206 14.81 -9.54 0.12
CA ALA A 206 14.57 -8.12 -0.09
C ALA A 206 15.07 -7.63 -1.46
N LYS A 207 16.31 -8.00 -1.84
CA LYS A 207 16.91 -7.67 -3.15
C LYS A 207 16.12 -8.23 -4.33
N ASN A 208 15.49 -9.39 -4.17
CA ASN A 208 14.73 -10.02 -5.25
C ASN A 208 13.31 -9.47 -5.40
N LEU A 209 12.81 -8.65 -4.46
CA LEU A 209 11.51 -8.00 -4.60
C LEU A 209 11.56 -6.94 -5.72
N PRO A 210 10.78 -7.07 -6.80
CA PRO A 210 10.80 -6.10 -7.89
C PRO A 210 10.51 -4.67 -7.43
N VAL A 211 9.58 -4.53 -6.46
CA VAL A 211 9.23 -3.22 -5.89
C VAL A 211 10.33 -2.59 -5.06
N PHE A 212 11.17 -3.39 -4.41
CA PHE A 212 12.29 -2.90 -3.61
C PHE A 212 13.43 -2.46 -4.53
N SER A 213 13.73 -3.25 -5.56
CA SER A 213 14.72 -2.92 -6.60
C SER A 213 14.40 -1.65 -7.38
N ASN A 214 13.14 -1.24 -7.43
CA ASN A 214 12.71 0.01 -8.05
C ASN A 214 12.90 1.26 -7.17
N LEU A 215 13.18 1.10 -5.87
CA LEU A 215 13.50 2.22 -4.99
C LEU A 215 14.89 2.79 -5.31
N PRO A 216 15.19 4.05 -4.95
CA PRO A 216 16.55 4.57 -5.03
C PRO A 216 17.53 3.67 -4.26
N PHE A 217 18.69 3.35 -4.84
CA PHE A 217 19.69 2.47 -4.19
C PHE A 217 20.06 2.92 -2.76
N ARG A 218 20.15 4.24 -2.55
CA ARG A 218 20.36 4.82 -1.21
C ARG A 218 19.26 4.42 -0.23
N ASP A 219 18.00 4.47 -0.66
CA ASP A 219 16.84 4.14 0.16
C ASP A 219 16.81 2.62 0.42
N GLN A 220 17.18 1.79 -0.55
CA GLN A 220 17.31 0.34 -0.37
C GLN A 220 18.30 0.00 0.76
N VAL A 221 19.50 0.60 0.75
CA VAL A 221 20.51 0.37 1.79
C VAL A 221 20.02 0.86 3.16
N ILE A 222 19.48 2.07 3.23
CA ILE A 222 18.97 2.65 4.49
C ILE A 222 17.86 1.79 5.10
N LEU A 223 16.90 1.34 4.29
CA LEU A 223 15.80 0.50 4.76
C LEU A 223 16.30 -0.87 5.24
N LEU A 224 17.27 -1.46 4.54
CA LEU A 224 17.85 -2.75 4.94
C LEU A 224 18.65 -2.63 6.24
N GLU A 225 19.49 -1.61 6.38
CA GLU A 225 20.24 -1.31 7.60
C GLU A 225 19.32 -1.05 8.79
N GLU A 226 18.11 -0.51 8.57
CA GLU A 226 17.15 -0.25 9.65
C GLU A 226 16.15 -1.40 9.91
N ALA A 227 16.10 -2.41 9.04
CA ALA A 227 15.15 -3.52 9.18
C ALA A 227 15.81 -4.90 9.37
N TRP A 228 17.13 -5.00 9.26
CA TRP A 228 17.82 -6.29 9.19
C TRP A 228 17.54 -7.21 10.39
N SER A 229 17.48 -6.66 11.61
CA SER A 229 17.31 -7.45 12.82
C SER A 229 15.90 -8.03 12.90
N GLU A 230 14.88 -7.24 12.58
CA GLU A 230 13.48 -7.68 12.52
C GLU A 230 13.26 -8.70 11.39
N LEU A 231 13.86 -8.47 10.22
CA LEU A 231 13.81 -9.40 9.10
C LEU A 231 14.47 -10.74 9.45
N PHE A 232 15.65 -10.68 10.06
CA PHE A 232 16.36 -11.87 10.54
C PHE A 232 15.52 -12.63 11.56
N LEU A 233 14.93 -11.95 12.55
CA LEU A 233 14.09 -12.59 13.56
C LEU A 233 12.83 -13.22 12.94
N LEU A 234 12.16 -12.57 12.00
CA LEU A 234 11.02 -13.15 11.28
C LEU A 234 11.43 -14.42 10.51
N CYS A 235 12.59 -14.41 9.84
CA CYS A 235 13.13 -15.61 9.19
C CYS A 235 13.50 -16.69 10.21
N ALA A 236 14.12 -16.35 11.33
CA ALA A 236 14.47 -17.29 12.39
C ALA A 236 13.23 -17.94 13.03
N ILE A 237 12.13 -17.20 13.17
CA ILE A 237 10.84 -17.72 13.62
C ILE A 237 10.25 -18.67 12.56
N GLN A 238 10.15 -18.20 11.30
CA GLN A 238 9.57 -18.95 10.18
C GLN A 238 10.28 -20.30 9.98
N TRP A 239 11.60 -20.31 10.04
CA TRP A 239 12.44 -21.50 9.87
C TRP A 239 12.77 -22.21 11.20
N SER A 240 12.12 -21.81 12.29
CA SER A 240 12.23 -22.46 13.61
C SER A 240 13.67 -22.66 14.09
N LEU A 241 14.48 -21.59 14.07
CA LEU A 241 15.84 -21.58 14.60
C LEU A 241 15.84 -22.11 16.05
N PRO A 242 16.67 -23.12 16.38
CA PRO A 242 16.69 -23.74 17.71
C PRO A 242 17.41 -22.84 18.72
N LEU A 243 16.68 -21.90 19.31
CA LEU A 243 17.20 -20.96 20.32
C LEU A 243 17.75 -21.67 21.57
N GLU A 244 17.25 -22.87 21.88
CA GLU A 244 17.69 -23.67 23.04
C GLU A 244 19.11 -24.24 22.85
N SER A 245 19.57 -24.36 21.60
CA SER A 245 20.92 -24.83 21.28
C SER A 245 21.97 -23.72 21.27
N CYS A 246 21.60 -22.48 21.64
CA CYS A 246 22.54 -21.37 21.75
C CYS A 246 23.57 -21.65 22.86
N PRO A 247 24.87 -21.83 22.55
CA PRO A 247 25.90 -22.21 23.54
C PRO A 247 26.13 -21.17 24.64
N LEU A 248 25.55 -19.98 24.49
CA LEU A 248 25.58 -18.90 25.48
C LEU A 248 24.71 -19.23 26.71
N LEU A 249 23.83 -20.24 26.62
CA LEU A 249 23.13 -20.85 27.76
C LEU A 249 24.01 -21.80 28.58
N SER A 250 25.06 -22.35 27.96
CA SER A 250 25.86 -23.47 28.49
C SER A 250 27.20 -23.04 29.07
N LEU A 251 27.50 -21.74 29.13
CA LEU A 251 28.75 -21.23 29.70
C LEU A 251 28.55 -20.89 31.18
N PRO A 252 29.06 -21.69 32.12
CA PRO A 252 29.28 -21.21 33.48
C PRO A 252 30.39 -20.17 33.40
N ASP A 253 30.04 -18.93 33.71
CA ASP A 253 30.89 -17.87 34.24
C ASP A 253 32.39 -17.98 33.84
N LEU A 254 32.70 -17.61 32.60
CA LEU A 254 34.08 -17.46 32.17
C LEU A 254 34.70 -16.25 32.87
N SER A 255 35.44 -16.51 33.95
CA SER A 255 36.49 -15.71 34.59
C SER A 255 36.15 -14.24 34.98
N PRO A 256 36.36 -13.84 36.25
CA PRO A 256 36.01 -12.50 36.75
C PRO A 256 36.80 -11.33 36.13
N THR A 257 37.78 -11.57 35.25
CA THR A 257 38.67 -10.53 34.72
C THR A 257 38.10 -9.71 33.54
N LEU A 258 36.94 -10.06 32.98
CA LEU A 258 36.27 -9.32 31.89
C LEU A 258 34.88 -8.80 32.25
N GLN A 259 34.51 -8.78 33.54
CA GLN A 259 33.18 -8.40 34.05
C GLN A 259 32.77 -6.93 33.87
N GLY A 260 33.49 -6.13 33.08
CA GLY A 260 33.25 -4.70 32.97
C GLY A 260 32.11 -4.25 32.05
N LYS A 261 31.72 -5.03 31.01
CA LYS A 261 30.80 -4.51 29.96
C LYS A 261 29.83 -5.50 29.31
N THR A 262 29.97 -6.80 29.52
CA THR A 262 29.16 -7.82 28.81
C THR A 262 28.50 -8.77 29.81
N SER A 263 27.59 -8.25 30.64
CA SER A 263 26.64 -9.11 31.33
C SER A 263 25.65 -9.63 30.30
N PHE A 264 25.95 -10.79 29.74
CA PHE A 264 25.11 -11.49 28.78
C PHE A 264 23.84 -11.92 29.51
N SER A 265 22.74 -11.17 29.32
CA SER A 265 21.54 -11.42 30.08
C SER A 265 20.77 -12.58 29.44
N GLY A 266 20.66 -13.72 30.12
CA GLY A 266 19.69 -14.76 29.75
C GLY A 266 18.25 -14.23 29.65
N VAL A 267 18.00 -12.98 30.09
CA VAL A 267 16.76 -12.24 29.87
C VAL A 267 16.49 -12.01 28.40
N ASP A 268 17.47 -11.55 27.59
CA ASP A 268 17.25 -11.29 26.16
C ASP A 268 16.82 -12.57 25.42
N LEU A 269 17.45 -13.70 25.72
CA LEU A 269 17.09 -14.98 25.12
C LEU A 269 15.71 -15.46 25.56
N ARG A 270 15.33 -15.27 26.84
CA ARG A 270 13.97 -15.56 27.32
C ARG A 270 12.93 -14.71 26.63
N VAL A 271 13.21 -13.42 26.42
CA VAL A 271 12.34 -12.50 25.66
C VAL A 271 12.19 -12.99 24.22
N LEU A 272 13.29 -13.38 23.55
CA LEU A 272 13.22 -13.95 22.20
C LEU A 272 12.42 -15.25 22.15
N GLN A 273 12.62 -16.16 23.11
CA GLN A 273 11.85 -17.39 23.20
C GLN A 273 10.34 -17.12 23.37
N GLU A 274 9.97 -16.12 24.18
CA GLU A 274 8.58 -15.69 24.34
C GLU A 274 8.02 -15.09 23.05
N ILE A 275 8.80 -14.28 22.33
CA ILE A 275 8.38 -13.75 21.03
C ILE A 275 8.15 -14.91 20.03
N PHE A 276 9.10 -15.85 19.92
CA PHE A 276 8.99 -17.00 19.03
C PHE A 276 7.76 -17.85 19.35
N SER A 277 7.46 -18.07 20.63
CA SER A 277 6.29 -18.85 21.05
C SER A 277 4.97 -18.14 20.70
N ARG A 278 4.89 -16.81 20.80
CA ARG A 278 3.71 -16.03 20.39
C ARG A 278 3.43 -16.14 18.89
N PHE A 279 4.45 -16.07 18.04
CA PHE A 279 4.29 -16.28 16.60
C PHE A 279 3.88 -17.74 16.29
N LYS A 280 4.50 -18.72 16.93
CA LYS A 280 4.13 -20.15 16.78
C LYS A 280 2.68 -20.41 17.21
N ALA A 281 2.24 -19.80 18.31
CA ALA A 281 0.87 -19.93 18.81
C ALA A 281 -0.20 -19.36 17.86
N LEU A 282 0.15 -18.33 17.08
CA LEU A 282 -0.73 -17.82 16.03
C LEU A 282 -0.67 -18.62 14.73
N THR A 283 0.21 -19.64 14.64
CA THR A 283 0.41 -20.45 13.44
C THR A 283 0.54 -19.57 12.19
N VAL A 284 1.49 -18.63 12.22
CA VAL A 284 1.72 -17.69 11.12
C VAL A 284 2.16 -18.47 9.88
N ASP A 285 1.47 -18.26 8.77
CA ASP A 285 1.76 -18.96 7.51
C ASP A 285 2.84 -18.23 6.67
N PRO A 286 3.39 -18.86 5.62
CA PRO A 286 4.43 -18.24 4.79
C PRO A 286 4.00 -16.94 4.10
N THR A 287 2.73 -16.82 3.69
CA THR A 287 2.23 -15.60 3.04
C THR A 287 2.14 -14.45 4.04
N GLU A 288 1.70 -14.75 5.25
CA GLU A 288 1.69 -13.80 6.36
C GLU A 288 3.11 -13.36 6.73
N PHE A 289 4.08 -14.30 6.82
CA PHE A 289 5.49 -13.95 7.03
C PHE A 289 6.03 -13.04 5.93
N ALA A 290 5.75 -13.31 4.66
CA ALA A 290 6.16 -12.45 3.55
C ALA A 290 5.58 -11.03 3.68
N CYS A 291 4.30 -10.90 4.05
CA CYS A 291 3.68 -9.60 4.31
C CYS A 291 4.33 -8.89 5.50
N LEU A 292 4.55 -9.60 6.61
CA LEU A 292 5.15 -9.03 7.82
C LEU A 292 6.58 -8.55 7.57
N LYS A 293 7.38 -9.33 6.82
CA LYS A 293 8.71 -8.91 6.36
C LYS A 293 8.64 -7.63 5.54
N ALA A 294 7.68 -7.52 4.62
CA ALA A 294 7.50 -6.33 3.80
C ALA A 294 7.09 -5.11 4.63
N ILE A 295 6.18 -5.29 5.60
CA ILE A 295 5.76 -4.21 6.51
C ILE A 295 6.92 -3.70 7.37
N VAL A 296 7.79 -4.59 7.87
CA VAL A 296 8.97 -4.16 8.65
C VAL A 296 10.09 -3.60 7.77
N LEU A 297 10.18 -3.98 6.50
CA LEU A 297 11.17 -3.45 5.56
C LEU A 297 10.80 -2.04 5.08
N PHE A 298 9.55 -1.81 4.69
CA PHE A 298 9.08 -0.52 4.19
C PHE A 298 8.70 0.41 5.34
N LYS A 299 9.67 1.13 5.90
CA LYS A 299 9.49 2.09 7.00
C LYS A 299 9.64 3.55 6.51
N PRO A 300 8.55 4.25 6.17
CA PRO A 300 8.63 5.60 5.60
C PRO A 300 9.18 6.66 6.58
N GLU A 301 9.16 6.38 7.88
CA GLU A 301 9.68 7.27 8.93
C GLU A 301 11.21 7.23 9.05
N THR A 302 11.87 6.35 8.31
CA THR A 302 13.33 6.21 8.35
C THR A 302 14.00 7.49 7.86
N ARG A 303 14.98 7.98 8.63
CA ARG A 303 15.65 9.24 8.32
C ARG A 303 16.57 9.08 7.10
N GLY A 304 16.54 10.06 6.21
CA GLY A 304 17.46 10.12 5.07
C GLY A 304 16.96 9.45 3.78
N LEU A 305 15.72 8.97 3.77
CA LEU A 305 15.04 8.50 2.57
C LEU A 305 14.84 9.63 1.55
N LYS A 306 15.04 9.31 0.28
CA LYS A 306 14.81 10.22 -0.85
C LYS A 306 13.34 10.27 -1.24
N ASP A 307 12.64 9.14 -1.22
CA ASP A 307 11.21 9.04 -1.56
C ASP A 307 10.41 8.31 -0.46
N PRO A 308 10.15 8.96 0.69
CA PRO A 308 9.38 8.36 1.77
C PRO A 308 7.91 8.09 1.39
N GLU A 309 7.33 8.84 0.45
CA GLU A 309 5.94 8.65 -0.02
C GLU A 309 5.82 7.32 -0.79
N GLN A 310 6.80 6.99 -1.64
CA GLN A 310 6.84 5.69 -2.29
C GLN A 310 6.97 4.55 -1.28
N VAL A 311 7.81 4.70 -0.25
CA VAL A 311 7.99 3.69 0.81
C VAL A 311 6.69 3.49 1.61
N GLU A 312 5.99 4.57 1.95
CA GLU A 312 4.69 4.51 2.63
C GLU A 312 3.67 3.73 1.79
N ASN A 313 3.60 4.01 0.49
CA ASN A 313 2.69 3.31 -0.41
C ASN A 313 3.01 1.80 -0.52
N LEU A 314 4.29 1.40 -0.47
CA LEU A 314 4.68 -0.01 -0.44
C LEU A 314 4.31 -0.69 0.88
N GLN A 315 4.44 0.03 2.00
CA GLN A 315 4.00 -0.46 3.32
C GLN A 315 2.48 -0.66 3.34
N ASP A 316 1.71 0.32 2.86
CA ASP A 316 0.25 0.27 2.78
C ASP A 316 -0.22 -0.92 1.92
N GLN A 317 0.39 -1.11 0.74
CA GLN A 317 0.08 -2.24 -0.13
C GLN A 317 0.37 -3.59 0.54
N SER A 318 1.46 -3.68 1.32
CA SER A 318 1.79 -4.88 2.10
C SER A 318 0.75 -5.18 3.18
N GLN A 319 0.24 -4.15 3.87
CA GLN A 319 -0.85 -4.30 4.83
C GLN A 319 -2.18 -4.69 4.17
N VAL A 320 -2.50 -4.10 3.01
CA VAL A 320 -3.70 -4.46 2.24
C VAL A 320 -3.65 -5.91 1.81
N MET A 321 -2.48 -6.38 1.34
CA MET A 321 -2.28 -7.77 0.93
C MET A 321 -2.47 -8.74 2.10
N LEU A 322 -1.86 -8.45 3.27
CA LEU A 322 -2.06 -9.22 4.50
C LEU A 322 -3.54 -9.27 4.90
N GLY A 323 -4.21 -8.12 4.88
CA GLY A 323 -5.62 -8.04 5.22
C GLY A 323 -6.52 -8.83 4.26
N GLN A 324 -6.19 -8.83 2.96
CA GLN A 324 -6.90 -9.63 1.96
C GLN A 324 -6.67 -11.12 2.17
N HIS A 325 -5.43 -11.54 2.38
CA HIS A 325 -5.08 -12.93 2.68
C HIS A 325 -5.86 -13.46 3.88
N ILE A 326 -5.88 -12.71 4.99
CA ILE A 326 -6.59 -13.09 6.21
C ILE A 326 -8.10 -13.18 6.01
N ARG A 327 -8.70 -12.24 5.27
CA ARG A 327 -10.15 -12.29 4.99
C ARG A 327 -10.54 -13.52 4.17
N THR A 328 -9.67 -13.96 3.27
CA THR A 328 -9.91 -15.11 2.39
C THR A 328 -9.63 -16.44 3.08
N HIS A 329 -8.48 -16.57 3.76
CA HIS A 329 -8.00 -17.85 4.31
C HIS A 329 -8.35 -18.05 5.80
N TYR A 330 -8.62 -16.98 6.54
CA TYR A 330 -8.90 -16.99 7.99
C TYR A 330 -10.20 -16.25 8.33
N SER A 331 -11.26 -16.48 7.56
CA SER A 331 -12.56 -15.83 7.71
C SER A 331 -13.19 -15.98 9.11
N SER A 332 -12.84 -17.05 9.84
CA SER A 332 -13.28 -17.31 11.21
C SER A 332 -12.50 -16.52 12.28
N GLN A 333 -11.39 -15.87 11.91
CA GLN A 333 -10.52 -15.13 12.84
C GLN A 333 -10.44 -13.64 12.47
N PRO A 334 -11.51 -12.86 12.66
CA PRO A 334 -11.56 -11.45 12.22
C PRO A 334 -10.51 -10.56 12.91
N ALA A 335 -10.06 -10.93 14.11
CA ALA A 335 -9.03 -10.20 14.85
C ALA A 335 -7.58 -10.56 14.44
N ARG A 336 -7.38 -11.56 13.56
CA ARG A 336 -6.04 -12.08 13.22
C ARG A 336 -5.12 -10.99 12.64
N PHE A 337 -5.63 -10.15 11.76
CA PHE A 337 -4.89 -9.02 11.17
C PHE A 337 -4.28 -8.12 12.26
N GLY A 338 -5.12 -7.68 13.21
CA GLY A 338 -4.65 -6.85 14.32
C GLY A 338 -3.66 -7.58 15.23
N LYS A 339 -3.89 -8.86 15.53
CA LYS A 339 -2.96 -9.67 16.33
C LYS A 339 -1.58 -9.76 15.69
N LEU A 340 -1.49 -10.00 14.38
CA LEU A 340 -0.21 -10.07 13.67
C LEU A 340 0.53 -8.74 13.68
N LEU A 341 -0.16 -7.62 13.42
CA LEU A 341 0.47 -6.29 13.48
C LEU A 341 0.97 -5.94 14.90
N LEU A 342 0.22 -6.32 15.93
CA LEU A 342 0.60 -6.11 17.33
C LEU A 342 1.78 -6.98 17.78
N LEU A 343 2.18 -8.00 17.03
CA LEU A 343 3.41 -8.74 17.28
C LEU A 343 4.66 -8.00 16.80
N LEU A 344 4.58 -7.20 15.74
CA LEU A 344 5.76 -6.55 15.15
C LEU A 344 6.54 -5.68 16.15
N PRO A 345 5.92 -4.84 17.01
CA PRO A 345 6.68 -4.06 17.99
C PRO A 345 7.49 -4.90 18.96
N SER A 346 7.07 -6.15 19.24
CA SER A 346 7.77 -7.04 20.17
C SER A 346 9.14 -7.48 19.63
N LEU A 347 9.33 -7.52 18.30
CA LEU A 347 10.62 -7.83 17.69
C LEU A 347 11.72 -6.82 18.05
N ARG A 348 11.33 -5.61 18.50
CA ARG A 348 12.27 -4.55 18.92
C ARG A 348 12.61 -4.57 20.40
N PHE A 349 12.03 -5.48 21.18
CA PHE A 349 12.34 -5.59 22.62
C PHE A 349 13.80 -6.01 22.87
N VAL A 350 14.40 -6.73 21.92
CA VAL A 350 15.84 -6.99 21.88
C VAL A 350 16.43 -6.17 20.74
N GLY A 351 17.23 -5.16 21.09
CA GLY A 351 17.83 -4.24 20.13
C GLY A 351 18.78 -4.93 19.14
N SER A 352 18.99 -4.32 17.96
CA SER A 352 19.84 -4.84 16.89
C SER A 352 21.26 -5.16 17.35
N GLU A 353 21.88 -4.29 18.16
CA GLU A 353 23.22 -4.53 18.74
C GLU A 353 23.28 -5.81 19.58
N ARG A 354 22.21 -6.12 20.32
CA ARG A 354 22.12 -7.36 21.11
C ARG A 354 21.92 -8.56 20.21
N ILE A 355 21.11 -8.45 19.16
CA ILE A 355 20.93 -9.51 18.15
C ILE A 355 22.25 -9.82 17.44
N GLU A 356 23.02 -8.78 17.07
CA GLU A 356 24.36 -8.91 16.51
C GLU A 356 25.28 -9.70 17.45
N LEU A 357 25.34 -9.28 18.71
CA LEU A 357 26.15 -9.94 19.73
C LEU A 357 25.75 -11.41 19.93
N LEU A 358 24.45 -11.69 19.94
CA LEU A 358 23.87 -13.01 20.17
C LEU A 358 24.17 -14.01 19.05
N PHE A 359 24.02 -13.59 17.80
CA PHE A 359 23.94 -14.51 16.65
C PHE A 359 25.07 -14.35 15.64
N PHE A 360 25.78 -13.22 15.62
CA PHE A 360 26.72 -12.89 14.54
C PHE A 360 28.13 -12.60 15.02
N HIS A 361 28.32 -12.04 16.22
CA HIS A 361 29.64 -11.62 16.71
C HIS A 361 30.71 -12.73 16.67
N ARG A 362 30.34 -13.98 16.97
CA ARG A 362 31.27 -15.12 16.87
C ARG A 362 31.68 -15.47 15.44
N THR A 363 30.83 -15.18 14.46
CA THR A 363 31.05 -15.49 13.04
C THR A 363 31.78 -14.36 12.32
N ILE A 364 31.41 -13.10 12.61
CA ILE A 364 31.88 -11.92 11.85
C ILE A 364 32.95 -11.12 12.60
N GLY A 365 33.18 -11.42 13.88
CA GLY A 365 34.12 -10.71 14.75
C GLY A 365 33.70 -9.26 14.98
N ASN A 366 34.62 -8.33 14.71
CA ASN A 366 34.42 -6.88 14.85
C ASN A 366 33.93 -6.21 13.56
N THR A 367 33.46 -6.98 12.58
CA THR A 367 32.91 -6.42 11.33
C THR A 367 31.52 -5.86 11.63
N PRO A 368 31.27 -4.55 11.41
CA PRO A 368 29.97 -3.95 11.68
C PRO A 368 28.90 -4.52 10.74
N MET A 369 27.68 -4.68 11.26
CA MET A 369 26.56 -5.25 10.51
C MET A 369 26.25 -4.48 9.24
N GLU A 370 26.37 -3.15 9.24
CA GLU A 370 26.16 -2.29 8.07
C GLU A 370 27.09 -2.67 6.92
N LYS A 371 28.36 -2.95 7.23
CA LYS A 371 29.34 -3.40 6.23
C LYS A 371 28.98 -4.78 5.70
N LEU A 372 28.62 -5.71 6.58
CA LEU A 372 28.21 -7.06 6.18
C LEU A 372 26.98 -7.03 5.27
N LEU A 373 25.96 -6.24 5.63
CA LEU A 373 24.74 -6.07 4.86
C LEU A 373 25.03 -5.45 3.49
N CYS A 374 25.86 -4.41 3.44
CA CYS A 374 26.33 -3.81 2.19
C CYS A 374 27.01 -4.85 1.27
N ASP A 375 27.89 -5.68 1.82
CA ASP A 375 28.60 -6.71 1.06
C ASP A 375 27.64 -7.81 0.57
N MET A 376 26.71 -8.26 1.42
CA MET A 376 25.66 -9.21 1.04
C MET A 376 24.68 -8.65 0.01
N PHE A 377 24.43 -7.34 0.01
CA PHE A 377 23.49 -6.71 -0.91
C PHE A 377 24.09 -6.49 -2.30
N LYS A 378 25.40 -6.18 -2.36
CA LYS A 378 26.13 -5.97 -3.62
C LYS A 378 26.37 -7.29 -4.37
N ASN A 379 26.64 -8.37 -3.64
CA ASN A 379 26.76 -9.72 -4.18
C ASN A 379 25.39 -10.29 -4.53
#